data_AF-A0A7Y5SFQ4-F1
#
_entry.id   AF-A0A7Y5SFQ4-F1
#
_cell.length_a   1.000
_cell.length_b   1.000
_cell.length_c   1.000
_cell.angle_alpha   90.00
_cell.angle_beta   90.00
_cell.angle_gamma   90.00
#
_symmetry.space_group_name_H-M   'P 1'
#
loop_
_entity.id
_entity.type
_entity.pdbx_description
1 polymer ?
#
loop_
_entity_poly.entity_id
_entity_poly.type
_entity_poly.pdbx_seq_one_letter_code
_entity_poly.pdbx_strand_id
1 'polypeptide(L)'
;MPRFQSPGRPREVAMQVTTSSLDLESAVESYEERVAPAAGEPRLTTYGAPLKPLYTPLDVPGLDYLADLGLPGAFPFTRGATPAAFVKGEDVALPAEPAPQDLGTPMRIGI
;
A
#
# COMPACT_ATOMS: atom_id res chain seq x y z
N MET A 1 28.58 9.41 40.95
CA MET A 1 27.34 9.43 40.15
C MET A 1 27.14 8.07 39.50
N PRO A 2 26.00 7.37 39.66
CA PRO A 2 25.80 6.09 39.01
C PRO A 2 25.32 6.33 37.56
N ARG A 3 25.99 5.68 36.61
CA ARG A 3 25.66 5.73 35.18
C ARG A 3 24.51 4.75 34.93
N PHE A 4 23.32 5.27 34.65
CA PHE A 4 22.11 4.47 34.36
C PHE A 4 22.32 3.71 33.04
N GLN A 5 22.58 2.39 33.10
CA GLN A 5 22.55 1.53 31.93
C GLN A 5 21.10 1.39 31.48
N SER A 6 20.81 1.80 30.24
CA SER A 6 19.49 1.63 29.63
C SER A 6 19.14 0.14 29.57
N PRO A 7 17.95 -0.29 30.02
CA PRO A 7 17.55 -1.69 29.86
C PRO A 7 17.40 -1.97 28.37
N GLY A 8 18.13 -2.98 27.88
CA GLY A 8 18.08 -3.43 26.49
C GLY A 8 16.63 -3.63 26.06
N ARG A 9 16.25 -3.04 24.93
CA ARG A 9 14.88 -3.11 24.40
C ARG A 9 14.61 -4.57 23.99
N PRO A 10 13.80 -5.37 24.71
CA PRO A 10 13.59 -6.74 24.32
C PRO A 10 12.29 -6.87 23.52
N ARG A 11 12.39 -7.70 22.48
CA ARG A 11 11.34 -8.40 21.72
C ARG A 11 11.01 -7.79 20.36
N GLU A 12 11.83 -8.21 19.40
CA GLU A 12 11.35 -8.51 18.06
C GLU A 12 10.22 -9.55 18.18
N VAL A 13 8.99 -9.09 18.06
CA VAL A 13 7.84 -9.96 17.86
C VAL A 13 7.74 -10.16 16.35
N ALA A 14 8.48 -11.14 15.83
CA ALA A 14 8.21 -11.68 14.52
C ALA A 14 6.88 -12.42 14.59
N MET A 15 5.79 -11.68 14.39
CA MET A 15 4.45 -12.24 14.21
C MET A 15 4.43 -12.91 12.84
N GLN A 16 5.00 -14.11 12.75
CA GLN A 16 4.85 -14.94 11.56
C GLN A 16 3.37 -15.33 11.50
N VAL A 17 2.64 -14.70 10.58
CA VAL A 17 1.25 -15.05 10.28
C VAL A 17 1.30 -16.37 9.52
N THR A 18 1.46 -17.48 10.24
CA THR A 18 1.40 -18.84 9.67
C THR A 18 -0.04 -19.32 9.69
N THR A 19 -0.94 -18.62 9.00
CA THR A 19 -2.17 -19.27 8.54
C THR A 19 -1.77 -20.14 7.37
N SER A 20 -1.91 -21.46 7.49
CA SER A 20 -1.60 -22.34 6.37
C SER A 20 -2.60 -22.05 5.23
N SER A 21 -2.15 -22.13 3.97
CA SER A 21 -2.99 -21.74 2.81
C SER A 21 -4.30 -22.53 2.72
N LEU A 22 -4.27 -23.79 3.14
CA LEU A 22 -5.43 -24.70 3.22
C LEU A 22 -6.47 -24.23 4.25
N ASP A 23 -6.02 -23.66 5.37
CA ASP A 23 -6.93 -23.12 6.40
C ASP A 23 -7.66 -21.88 5.88
N LEU A 24 -7.01 -21.06 5.07
CA LEU A 24 -7.60 -19.87 4.50
C LEU A 24 -8.63 -20.20 3.41
N GLU A 25 -8.32 -21.16 2.53
CA GLU A 25 -9.24 -21.63 1.49
C GLU A 25 -10.54 -22.16 2.08
N SER A 26 -10.45 -23.06 3.08
CA SER A 26 -11.63 -23.61 3.76
C SER A 26 -12.43 -22.56 4.53
N ALA A 27 -11.77 -21.59 5.15
CA ALA A 27 -12.44 -20.47 5.81
C ALA A 27 -13.20 -19.57 4.83
N VAL A 28 -12.65 -19.35 3.64
CA VAL A 28 -13.30 -18.59 2.57
C VAL A 28 -14.51 -19.34 2.04
N GLU A 29 -14.40 -20.64 1.79
CA GLU A 29 -15.52 -21.48 1.34
C GLU A 29 -16.69 -21.45 2.35
N SER A 30 -16.39 -21.62 3.64
CA SER A 30 -17.39 -21.52 4.71
C SER A 30 -18.02 -20.12 4.79
N TYR A 31 -17.28 -19.06 4.46
CA TYR A 31 -17.82 -17.72 4.40
C TYR A 31 -18.76 -17.54 3.19
N GLU A 32 -18.34 -18.01 2.02
CA GLU A 32 -19.13 -17.92 0.79
C GLU A 32 -20.45 -18.67 0.90
N GLU A 33 -20.47 -19.87 1.50
CA GLU A 33 -21.72 -20.63 1.74
C GLU A 33 -22.70 -19.84 2.61
N ARG A 34 -22.20 -19.14 3.63
CA ARG A 34 -23.03 -18.29 4.52
C ARG A 34 -23.57 -17.05 3.81
N VAL A 35 -22.83 -16.51 2.84
CA VAL A 35 -23.17 -15.27 2.14
C VAL A 35 -23.97 -15.53 0.86
N ALA A 36 -23.82 -16.68 0.22
CA ALA A 36 -24.51 -17.09 -1.01
C ALA A 36 -26.04 -16.84 -0.98
N PRO A 37 -26.80 -17.22 0.07
CA PRO A 37 -28.24 -16.96 0.09
C PRO A 37 -28.60 -15.46 0.15
N ALA A 38 -27.67 -14.59 0.54
CA ALA A 38 -27.83 -13.14 0.57
C ALA A 38 -27.13 -12.43 -0.61
N ALA A 39 -26.49 -13.17 -1.51
CA ALA A 39 -25.81 -12.62 -2.68
C ALA A 39 -26.85 -12.18 -3.73
N GLY A 40 -27.05 -10.87 -3.84
CA GLY A 40 -27.86 -10.26 -4.90
C GLY A 40 -27.09 -10.16 -6.22
N GLU A 41 -27.55 -9.27 -7.11
CA GLU A 41 -26.87 -8.99 -8.37
C GLU A 41 -25.42 -8.49 -8.14
N PRO A 42 -24.48 -8.81 -9.05
CA PRO A 42 -23.09 -8.39 -8.94
C PRO A 42 -23.00 -6.86 -8.92
N ARG A 43 -22.37 -6.32 -7.88
CA ARG A 43 -22.09 -4.88 -7.81
C ARG A 43 -20.99 -4.55 -8.81
N LEU A 44 -21.20 -3.52 -9.63
CA LEU A 44 -20.21 -3.03 -10.60
C LEU A 44 -19.67 -1.68 -10.15
N THR A 45 -18.38 -1.46 -10.40
CA THR A 45 -17.77 -0.13 -10.30
C THR A 45 -18.24 0.77 -11.45
N THR A 46 -18.02 2.08 -11.36
CA THR A 46 -18.32 3.02 -12.45
C THR A 46 -17.58 2.69 -13.75
N TYR A 47 -16.44 1.98 -13.65
CA TYR A 47 -15.65 1.49 -14.79
C TYR A 47 -16.12 0.11 -15.31
N GLY A 48 -17.19 -0.46 -14.74
CA GLY A 48 -17.77 -1.73 -15.18
C GLY A 48 -17.11 -2.99 -14.60
N ALA A 49 -16.10 -2.87 -13.73
CA ALA A 49 -15.48 -4.02 -13.09
C ALA A 49 -16.36 -4.57 -11.94
N PRO A 50 -16.53 -5.90 -11.82
CA PRO A 50 -17.29 -6.50 -10.73
C PRO A 50 -16.58 -6.35 -9.39
N LEU A 51 -17.35 -6.04 -8.34
CA LEU A 51 -16.85 -5.86 -6.99
C LEU A 51 -17.19 -7.09 -6.14
N LYS A 52 -16.15 -7.80 -5.67
CA LYS A 52 -16.32 -8.91 -4.74
C LYS A 52 -16.78 -8.40 -3.36
N PRO A 53 -17.60 -9.18 -2.64
CA PRO A 53 -18.02 -8.84 -1.27
C PRO A 53 -16.88 -8.93 -0.25
N LEU A 54 -15.90 -9.79 -0.49
CA LEU A 54 -14.73 -9.99 0.36
C LEU A 54 -13.50 -10.17 -0.52
N TYR A 55 -12.41 -9.51 -0.14
CA TYR A 55 -11.08 -9.72 -0.69
C TYR A 55 -10.18 -10.28 0.40
N THR A 56 -9.34 -11.23 0.01
CA THR A 56 -8.52 -12.05 0.89
C THR A 56 -7.08 -12.09 0.36
N PRO A 57 -6.11 -12.56 1.16
CA PRO A 57 -4.76 -12.78 0.65
C PRO A 57 -4.68 -13.72 -0.56
N LEU A 58 -5.68 -14.60 -0.77
CA LEU A 58 -5.76 -15.47 -1.94
C LEU A 58 -6.04 -14.70 -3.24
N ASP A 59 -6.59 -13.47 -3.15
CA ASP A 59 -6.87 -12.62 -4.31
C ASP A 59 -5.63 -11.90 -4.85
N VAL A 60 -4.52 -11.93 -4.12
CA VAL A 60 -3.22 -11.36 -4.53
C VAL A 60 -2.11 -12.41 -4.44
N PRO A 61 -2.24 -13.55 -5.16
CA PRO A 61 -1.27 -14.63 -5.07
C PRO A 61 0.08 -14.18 -5.64
N GLY A 62 1.15 -14.44 -4.89
CA GLY A 62 2.52 -14.15 -5.35
C GLY A 62 2.93 -12.68 -5.28
N LEU A 63 2.17 -11.82 -4.58
CA LEU A 63 2.58 -10.45 -4.29
C LEU A 63 3.89 -10.45 -3.49
N ASP A 64 4.99 -9.99 -4.11
CA ASP A 64 6.23 -9.69 -3.40
C ASP A 64 6.11 -8.29 -2.83
N TYR A 65 5.89 -8.21 -1.51
CA TYR A 65 5.68 -6.95 -0.83
C TYR A 65 6.79 -5.92 -1.11
N LEU A 66 8.05 -6.36 -1.15
CA LEU A 66 9.18 -5.45 -1.31
C LEU A 66 9.36 -5.03 -2.77
N ALA A 67 9.11 -5.94 -3.72
CA ALA A 67 9.26 -5.64 -5.15
C ALA A 67 8.06 -4.86 -5.72
N ASP A 68 6.83 -5.25 -5.35
CA ASP A 68 5.59 -4.75 -5.95
C ASP A 68 5.04 -3.52 -5.20
N LEU A 69 5.15 -3.50 -3.87
CA LEU A 69 4.66 -2.37 -3.06
C LEU A 69 5.79 -1.46 -2.57
N GLY A 70 6.95 -2.03 -2.24
CA GLY A 70 8.06 -1.28 -1.66
C GLY A 70 7.73 -0.62 -0.32
N LEU A 71 8.71 0.13 0.19
CA LEU A 71 8.51 1.02 1.34
C LEU A 71 8.09 2.43 0.85
N PRO A 72 7.35 3.21 1.64
CA PRO A 72 7.05 4.59 1.30
C PRO A 72 8.33 5.39 1.00
N GLY A 73 8.32 6.14 -0.10
CA GLY A 73 9.50 6.88 -0.58
C GLY A 73 10.63 6.03 -1.19
N ALA A 74 10.37 4.76 -1.46
CA ALA A 74 11.22 3.91 -2.29
C ALA A 74 10.47 3.47 -3.55
N PHE A 75 11.22 3.17 -4.61
CA PHE A 75 10.66 2.54 -5.81
C PHE A 75 9.89 1.25 -5.44
N PRO A 76 8.72 0.96 -6.05
CA PRO A 76 8.06 1.64 -7.17
C PRO A 76 7.15 2.83 -6.78
N PHE A 77 7.27 3.36 -5.56
CA PHE A 77 6.49 4.49 -5.05
C PHE A 77 4.96 4.28 -5.02
N THR A 78 4.49 3.04 -5.10
CA THR A 78 3.06 2.69 -5.04
C THR A 78 2.43 3.06 -3.69
N ARG A 79 3.24 3.23 -2.64
CA ARG A 79 2.81 3.69 -1.30
C ARG A 79 3.14 5.16 -1.01
N GLY A 80 3.39 5.94 -2.06
CA GLY A 80 3.70 7.36 -1.97
C GLY A 80 5.18 7.68 -2.16
N ALA A 81 5.44 8.87 -2.72
CA ALA A 81 6.78 9.34 -3.05
C ALA A 81 7.62 9.76 -1.84
N THR A 82 6.99 10.06 -0.71
CA THR A 82 7.66 10.58 0.49
C THR A 82 7.57 9.58 1.64
N PRO A 83 8.68 9.23 2.31
CA PRO A 83 8.64 8.31 3.46
C PRO A 83 7.76 8.79 4.62
N ALA A 84 7.64 10.10 4.78
CA ALA A 84 6.97 10.74 5.91
C ALA A 84 5.51 11.14 5.64
N ALA A 85 4.94 10.78 4.49
CA ALA A 85 3.65 11.33 4.01
C ALA A 85 2.49 11.25 5.01
N PHE A 86 2.50 10.31 5.96
CA PHE A 86 1.45 10.18 6.99
C PHE A 86 1.98 10.09 8.43
N VAL A 87 3.30 10.20 8.64
CA VAL A 87 3.91 10.06 9.97
C VAL A 87 3.95 11.40 10.70
N LYS A 88 4.16 12.49 9.96
CA LYS A 88 3.94 13.84 10.46
C LYS A 88 2.47 14.15 10.21
N GLY A 89 1.68 14.36 11.26
CA GLY A 89 0.30 14.89 11.16
C GLY A 89 0.24 16.33 10.65
N GLU A 90 1.15 16.68 9.76
CA GLU A 90 1.19 17.93 9.01
C GLU A 90 0.58 17.58 7.66
N ASP A 91 -0.48 18.28 7.26
CA ASP A 91 -1.06 18.14 5.93
C ASP A 91 0.07 18.22 4.91
N VAL A 92 0.28 17.13 4.15
CA VAL A 92 1.26 17.11 3.06
C VAL A 92 0.82 18.17 2.06
N ALA A 93 1.37 19.38 2.20
CA ALA A 93 1.34 20.36 1.16
C ALA A 93 1.99 19.69 -0.05
N LEU A 94 1.21 19.45 -1.10
CA LEU A 94 1.75 19.03 -2.39
C LEU A 94 2.95 19.95 -2.67
N PRO A 95 4.15 19.41 -2.97
CA PRO A 95 5.23 20.27 -3.40
C PRO A 95 4.67 21.08 -4.59
N ALA A 96 4.76 22.40 -4.50
CA ALA A 96 4.38 23.28 -5.60
C ALA A 96 5.01 22.69 -6.86
N GLU A 97 4.16 22.44 -7.88
CA GLU A 97 4.57 22.02 -9.21
C GLU A 97 5.94 22.64 -9.52
N PRO A 98 6.99 21.83 -9.80
CA PRO A 98 8.28 22.41 -10.12
C PRO A 98 8.05 23.37 -11.28
N ALA A 99 8.51 24.61 -11.11
CA ALA A 99 8.31 25.66 -12.09
C ALA A 99 8.60 25.10 -13.49
N PRO A 100 7.73 25.37 -14.49
CA PRO A 100 7.88 24.82 -15.82
C PRO A 100 9.33 25.03 -16.27
N GLN A 101 10.01 23.93 -16.56
CA GLN A 101 11.37 23.96 -17.05
C GLN A 101 11.36 24.83 -18.30
N ASP A 102 12.02 25.98 -18.22
CA ASP A 102 12.03 27.02 -19.22
C ASP A 102 12.54 26.44 -20.56
N LEU A 103 11.59 26.00 -21.38
CA LEU A 103 11.84 25.57 -22.75
C LEU A 103 12.15 26.83 -23.57
N GLY A 104 13.42 27.21 -23.52
CA GLY A 104 14.05 28.05 -24.52
C GLY A 104 14.06 29.52 -24.16
N THR A 105 15.18 29.96 -23.56
CA THR A 105 15.75 31.26 -23.94
C THR A 105 15.74 31.33 -25.48
N PRO A 106 15.03 32.29 -26.12
CA PRO A 106 15.09 32.38 -27.56
C PRO A 106 16.51 32.77 -27.95
N MET A 107 17.18 31.90 -28.72
CA MET A 107 18.41 32.28 -29.41
C MET A 107 18.15 33.59 -30.15
N ARG A 108 18.90 34.64 -29.79
CA ARG A 108 18.92 35.88 -30.56
C ARG A 108 19.66 35.61 -31.86
N ILE A 109 18.92 35.34 -32.93
CA ILE A 109 19.42 35.45 -34.29
C ILE A 109 19.59 36.94 -34.58
N GLY A 110 20.85 37.36 -34.66
CA GLY A 110 21.22 38.68 -35.16
C GLY A 110 20.96 38.76 -36.66
N ILE A 111 20.27 39.81 -37.05
CA ILE A 111 20.23 40.37 -38.41
C ILE A 111 21.14 41.60 -38.43
#